data_AF-A0A7Y5JM70-F1
#
_entry.id   AF-A0A7Y5JM70-F1
#
_cell.length_a   1.000
_cell.length_b   1.000
_cell.length_c   1.000
_cell.angle_alpha   90.00
_cell.angle_beta   90.00
_cell.angle_gamma   90.00
#
_symmetry.space_group_name_H-M   'P 1'
#
loop_
_entity.id
_entity.type
_entity.pdbx_description
1 polymer ?
#
loop_
_entity_poly.entity_id
_entity_poly.type
_entity_poly.pdbx_seq_one_letter_code
_entity_poly.pdbx_strand_id
1 'polypeptide(L)'
;MSLPFVGDFKVDIWTIVGLAGQVLFFMRFIIQWIATERAKRTVVPTSFWYFSILGALVLLLYSFVRKDPVFIAGYLLAMVIYVRNLRFALRPGTQESTL
;
A
#
# COMPACT_ATOMS: atom_id res chain seq x y z
N MET A 1 -32.57 -0.59 -18.10
CA MET A 1 -32.40 -2.05 -18.24
C MET A 1 -31.09 -2.41 -17.51
N SER A 2 -31.17 -2.74 -16.23
CA SER A 2 -30.02 -3.20 -15.44
C SER A 2 -29.75 -4.67 -15.78
N LEU A 3 -28.52 -4.99 -16.13
CA LEU A 3 -28.11 -6.38 -16.35
C LEU A 3 -28.16 -7.13 -15.01
N PRO A 4 -28.72 -8.35 -14.92
CA PRO A 4 -28.94 -9.08 -13.66
C PRO A 4 -27.65 -9.52 -12.94
N PHE A 5 -26.48 -9.25 -13.52
CA PHE A 5 -25.17 -9.57 -12.96
C PHE A 5 -24.37 -8.34 -12.54
N VAL A 6 -24.85 -7.14 -12.88
CA VAL A 6 -24.23 -5.87 -12.49
C VAL A 6 -25.13 -5.27 -11.42
N GLY A 7 -24.84 -5.60 -10.16
CA GLY A 7 -25.48 -4.96 -9.02
C GLY A 7 -25.25 -3.44 -9.05
N ASP A 8 -26.20 -2.67 -8.53
CA ASP A 8 -26.09 -1.21 -8.45
C ASP A 8 -24.82 -0.80 -7.70
N PHE A 9 -23.86 -0.22 -8.43
CA PHE A 9 -22.62 0.28 -7.84
C PHE A 9 -22.90 1.57 -7.06
N LYS A 10 -23.04 1.44 -5.74
CA LYS A 10 -23.21 2.60 -4.85
C LYS A 10 -21.85 3.10 -4.38
N VAL A 11 -21.45 4.28 -4.84
CA VAL A 11 -20.28 4.98 -4.32
C VAL A 11 -20.67 5.63 -3.00
N ASP A 12 -20.20 5.07 -1.89
CA ASP A 12 -20.29 5.69 -0.57
C ASP A 12 -18.94 6.33 -0.19
N ILE A 13 -18.94 7.05 0.94
CA ILE A 13 -17.73 7.70 1.44
C ILE A 13 -16.60 6.70 1.71
N TRP A 14 -16.94 5.47 2.08
CA TRP A 14 -15.97 4.41 2.33
C TRP A 14 -15.30 3.91 1.05
N THR A 15 -16.01 3.88 -0.09
CA THR A 15 -15.42 3.61 -1.40
C THR A 15 -14.36 4.67 -1.74
N ILE A 16 -14.61 5.94 -1.44
CA ILE A 16 -13.62 7.01 -1.65
C ILE A 16 -12.40 6.82 -0.74
N VAL A 17 -12.61 6.47 0.53
CA VAL A 17 -11.52 6.15 1.47
C VAL A 17 -10.69 4.96 0.98
N GLY A 18 -11.35 3.88 0.52
CA GLY A 18 -10.68 2.71 -0.04
C GLY A 18 -9.86 3.06 -1.29
N LEU A 19 -10.40 3.90 -2.18
CA LEU A 19 -9.68 4.40 -3.35
C LEU A 19 -8.47 5.26 -2.96
N ALA A 20 -8.62 6.17 -1.99
CA ALA A 20 -7.50 6.96 -1.47
C ALA A 20 -6.41 6.07 -0.87
N GLY A 21 -6.80 5.03 -0.12
CA GLY A 21 -5.89 4.00 0.38
C GLY A 21 -5.14 3.28 -0.75
N GLN A 22 -5.84 2.92 -1.83
CA GLN A 22 -5.22 2.28 -2.99
C GLN A 22 -4.24 3.21 -3.71
N VAL A 23 -4.56 4.50 -3.87
CA VAL A 23 -3.65 5.49 -4.47
C VAL A 23 -2.39 5.63 -3.61
N LEU A 24 -2.52 5.75 -2.30
CA LEU A 24 -1.38 5.80 -1.38
C LEU A 24 -0.53 4.52 -1.47
N PHE A 25 -1.18 3.36 -1.50
CA PHE A 25 -0.49 2.08 -1.60
C PHE A 25 0.21 1.91 -2.94
N PHE A 26 -0.37 2.40 -4.03
CA PHE A 26 0.25 2.37 -5.36
C PHE A 26 1.42 3.35 -5.50
N MET A 27 1.38 4.48 -4.80
CA MET A 27 2.42 5.51 -4.81
C MET A 27 3.82 4.93 -4.48
N ARG A 28 3.89 3.85 -3.69
CA ARG A 28 5.16 3.16 -3.39
C ARG A 28 5.90 2.72 -4.66
N PHE A 29 5.18 2.25 -5.68
CA PHE A 29 5.78 1.77 -6.93
C PHE A 29 6.26 2.94 -7.78
N ILE A 30 5.51 4.05 -7.80
CA ILE A 30 5.91 5.28 -8.47
C ILE A 30 7.21 5.81 -7.84
N ILE A 31 7.26 5.88 -6.51
CA ILE A 31 8.42 6.36 -5.77
C ILE A 31 9.64 5.46 -5.99
N GLN A 32 9.41 4.15 -5.95
CA GLN A 32 10.47 3.17 -6.24
C GLN A 32 11.00 3.35 -7.65
N TRP A 33 10.12 3.43 -8.65
CA TRP A 33 10.52 3.63 -10.04
C TRP A 33 11.33 4.92 -10.24
N ILE A 34 10.87 6.04 -9.67
CA ILE A 34 11.63 7.31 -9.74
C ILE A 34 13.01 7.18 -9.08
N ALA A 35 13.10 6.48 -7.94
CA ALA A 35 14.36 6.25 -7.26
C ALA A 35 15.30 5.36 -8.08
N THR A 36 14.78 4.29 -8.71
CA THR A 36 15.59 3.39 -9.54
C THR A 36 16.09 4.05 -10.81
N GLU A 37 15.27 4.88 -11.44
CA GLU A 37 15.64 5.62 -12.64
C GLU A 37 16.79 6.59 -12.34
N ARG A 38 16.69 7.30 -11.20
CA ARG A 38 17.74 8.23 -10.74
C ARG A 38 19.03 7.50 -10.34
N ALA A 39 18.92 6.33 -9.72
CA ALA A 39 20.06 5.55 -9.27
C ALA A 39 20.69 4.65 -10.35
N LYS A 40 20.01 4.48 -11.50
CA LYS A 40 20.37 3.56 -12.59
C LYS A 40 20.59 2.10 -12.14
N ARG A 41 19.89 1.71 -11.07
CA ARG A 41 19.94 0.37 -10.47
C ARG A 41 18.65 0.14 -9.69
N THR A 42 18.28 -1.11 -9.47
CA THR A 42 17.07 -1.46 -8.71
C THR A 42 17.28 -1.11 -7.24
N VAL A 43 16.66 -0.03 -6.78
CA VAL A 43 16.68 0.42 -5.38
C VAL A 43 15.28 0.42 -4.79
N VAL A 44 15.18 0.17 -3.48
CA VAL A 44 13.96 0.36 -2.71
C VAL A 44 14.20 1.48 -1.69
N PRO A 45 13.68 2.69 -1.93
CA PRO A 45 13.93 3.83 -1.05
C PRO A 45 13.14 3.70 0.25
N THR A 46 13.58 4.33 1.32
CA THR A 46 12.89 4.28 2.64
C THR A 46 11.45 4.78 2.55
N SER A 47 11.17 5.75 1.68
CA SER A 47 9.83 6.24 1.34
C SER A 47 8.88 5.14 0.88
N PHE A 48 9.36 4.11 0.18
CA PHE A 48 8.54 2.94 -0.21
C PHE A 48 7.84 2.30 0.99
N TRP A 49 8.56 2.15 2.10
CA TRP A 49 8.02 1.50 3.30
C TRP A 49 7.02 2.40 4.02
N TYR A 50 7.25 3.72 4.07
CA TYR A 50 6.29 4.67 4.65
C TYR A 50 4.96 4.66 3.90
N PHE A 51 4.97 4.75 2.56
CA PHE A 51 3.74 4.69 1.76
C PHE A 51 3.04 3.33 1.84
N SER A 52 3.80 2.24 1.97
CA SER A 52 3.24 0.90 2.16
C SER A 52 2.48 0.78 3.48
N ILE A 53 3.03 1.33 4.58
CA ILE A 53 2.37 1.35 5.89
C ILE A 53 1.14 2.25 5.85
N LEU A 54 1.24 3.47 5.32
CA LEU A 54 0.12 4.40 5.24
C LEU A 54 -1.02 3.86 4.38
N GLY A 55 -0.73 3.32 3.20
CA GLY A 55 -1.72 2.68 2.34
C GLY A 55 -2.38 1.49 3.02
N ALA A 56 -1.59 0.59 3.62
CA ALA A 56 -2.11 -0.57 4.32
C ALA A 56 -2.98 -0.19 5.53
N LEU A 57 -2.67 0.89 6.26
CA LEU A 57 -3.49 1.38 7.37
C LEU A 57 -4.87 1.87 6.90
N VAL A 58 -4.91 2.68 5.84
CA VAL A 58 -6.17 3.17 5.27
C VAL A 58 -7.00 2.01 4.73
N LEU A 59 -6.36 1.07 4.03
CA LEU A 59 -7.03 -0.08 3.46
C LEU A 59 -7.50 -1.06 4.53
N LEU A 60 -6.75 -1.25 5.61
CA LEU A 60 -7.17 -2.05 6.76
C LEU A 60 -8.42 -1.44 7.41
N LEU A 61 -8.46 -0.13 7.62
CA LEU A 61 -9.64 0.57 8.13
C LEU A 61 -10.84 0.38 7.20
N TYR A 62 -10.64 0.53 5.89
CA TYR A 62 -11.65 0.26 4.88
C TYR A 62 -12.17 -1.18 4.97
N SER A 63 -11.28 -2.18 5.08
CA SER A 63 -11.64 -3.59 5.15
C SER A 63 -12.41 -3.95 6.41
N PHE A 64 -12.13 -3.31 7.55
CA PHE A 64 -12.95 -3.46 8.76
C PHE A 64 -14.39 -2.97 8.54
N VAL A 65 -14.57 -1.83 7.89
CA VAL A 65 -15.91 -1.30 7.59
C VAL A 65 -16.65 -2.17 6.59
N ARG A 66 -15.95 -2.70 5.59
CA ARG A 66 -16.50 -3.66 4.63
C ARG A 66 -16.68 -5.07 5.19
N LYS A 67 -16.17 -5.33 6.41
CA LYS A 67 -16.17 -6.65 7.06
C LYS A 67 -15.56 -7.73 6.17
N ASP A 68 -14.46 -7.41 5.49
CA ASP A 68 -13.75 -8.33 4.61
C ASP A 68 -12.58 -8.98 5.35
N PRO A 69 -12.73 -10.23 5.85
CA PRO A 69 -11.70 -10.89 6.64
C PRO A 69 -10.43 -11.21 5.85
N VAL A 70 -10.52 -11.39 4.53
CA VAL A 70 -9.37 -11.73 3.67
C VAL A 70 -8.45 -10.53 3.57
N PHE A 71 -9.02 -9.35 3.30
CA PHE A 71 -8.22 -8.12 3.25
C PHE A 71 -7.70 -7.71 4.62
N ILE A 72 -8.49 -7.87 5.70
CA ILE A 72 -8.03 -7.60 7.06
C ILE A 72 -6.78 -8.43 7.39
N ALA A 73 -6.84 -9.74 7.17
CA ALA A 73 -5.69 -10.62 7.42
C ALA A 73 -4.48 -10.24 6.54
N GLY A 74 -4.72 -9.94 5.26
CA GLY A 74 -3.69 -9.51 4.33
C GLY A 74 -2.97 -8.23 4.76
N TYR A 75 -3.71 -7.18 5.13
CA TYR A 75 -3.11 -5.91 5.53
C TYR A 75 -2.45 -5.96 6.91
N LEU A 76 -2.99 -6.73 7.85
CA LEU A 76 -2.33 -6.96 9.15
C LEU A 76 -0.96 -7.62 8.97
N LEU A 77 -0.90 -8.71 8.19
CA LEU A 77 0.35 -9.39 7.89
C LEU A 77 1.33 -8.49 7.14
N ALA A 78 0.84 -7.76 6.13
CA ALA A 78 1.64 -6.82 5.35
C ALA A 78 2.24 -5.73 6.23
N MET A 79 1.47 -5.16 7.17
CA MET A 79 1.96 -4.16 8.12
C MET A 79 3.15 -4.65 8.93
N VAL A 80 3.10 -5.88 9.45
CA VAL A 80 4.21 -6.47 10.21
C VAL A 80 5.48 -6.53 9.36
N ILE A 81 5.35 -6.96 8.11
CA ILE A 81 6.47 -7.03 7.15
C ILE A 81 7.00 -5.63 6.85
N TYR A 82 6.13 -4.65 6.59
CA TYR A 82 6.54 -3.28 6.24
C TYR A 82 7.23 -2.57 7.39
N VAL A 83 6.73 -2.70 8.62
CA VAL A 83 7.37 -2.13 9.82
C VAL A 83 8.74 -2.77 10.06
N ARG A 84 8.83 -4.11 9.95
CA ARG A 84 10.09 -4.83 10.06
C ARG A 84 11.10 -4.33 9.01
N ASN A 85 10.69 -4.21 7.75
CA ASN A 85 11.56 -3.77 6.65
C ASN A 85 11.95 -2.30 6.76
N LEU A 86 11.04 -1.42 7.21
CA LEU A 86 11.35 -0.03 7.51
C LEU A 86 12.45 0.07 8.58
N ARG A 87 12.36 -0.74 9.64
CA ARG A 87 13.40 -0.79 10.68
C ARG A 87 14.77 -1.20 10.13
N PHE A 88 14.83 -2.05 9.12
CA PHE A 88 16.09 -2.37 8.44
C PHE A 88 16.56 -1.22 7.55
N ALA A 89 15.67 -0.61 6.78
CA ALA A 89 15.98 0.52 5.90
C ALA A 89 16.50 1.76 6.66
N LEU A 90 16.13 1.93 7.93
CA LEU A 90 16.60 3.04 8.79
C LEU A 90 17.97 2.80 9.44
N ARG A 91 18.59 1.62 9.29
CA ARG A 91 19.89 1.33 9.92
C ARG A 91 21.03 2.06 9.19
N PRO A 92 21.93 2.75 9.92
CA PRO A 92 23.12 3.36 9.34
C PRO A 92 23.94 2.32 8.56
N GLY A 93 24.29 2.63 7.32
CA GLY A 93 25.04 1.73 6.43
C GLY A 93 24.19 0.83 5.53
N THR A 94 22.86 0.82 5.69
CA THR A 94 21.95 0.22 4.70
C THR A 94 21.76 1.23 3.58
N GLN A 95 22.72 1.32 2.66
CA GLN A 95 22.51 2.08 1.43
C GLN A 95 21.28 1.51 0.73
N GLU A 96 20.40 2.39 0.22
CA GLU A 96 19.13 2.04 -0.44
C GLU A 96 19.23 0.68 -1.11
N SER A 97 18.59 -0.33 -0.50
CA SER A 97 18.93 -1.73 -0.73
C SER A 97 18.90 -2.02 -2.22
N THR A 98 20.08 -2.11 -2.82
CA THR A 98 20.23 -2.51 -4.21
C THR A 98 19.80 -3.96 -4.29
N LEU A 99 18.72 -4.20 -5.02
CA LEU A 99 18.25 -5.54 -5.35
C LEU A 99 18.89 -6.01 -6.65
#